data_AF-A0A8B6EDB2-F1
#
_entry.id   AF-A0A8B6EDB2-F1
#
_cell.length_a   1.000
_cell.length_b   1.000
_cell.length_c   1.000
_cell.angle_alpha   90.00
_cell.angle_beta   90.00
_cell.angle_gamma   90.00
#
_symmetry.space_group_name_H-M   'P 1'
#
loop_
_entity.id
_entity.type
_entity.pdbx_description
1 polymer ?
#
loop_
_entity_poly.entity_id
_entity_poly.type
_entity_poly.pdbx_seq_one_letter_code
_entity_poly.pdbx_strand_id
1 'polypeptide(L)'
;MSQKSSSPESSLMTLSVEQERDSYKEKVEHMKLMIQKYKQEIQAQKIRREGVETVSRLLHESREENAAYQKKNIALETVVRNLQSRLSMNGISDGMTLGEGDVFIPGSSKQVLDNLARENKRLRSLLQGASTDPEEINELQQLIENKNIEIKDLRHTIVGLSEKLQSTGKLMKSSDDEKLSEIKKLQDKISSMKNECETRDILCSSLAEETNTLKQQLHDVAVHCQKLAVKLELSEKSKVHGGISSSQTDVEKLQEENASLKDKLSELVKMNKRWQEYMSQKERYWQQIEQNHVQPDRIQAINAALEDASRRLQKLEREKKQCQEELDERNQQLIEKSSELMRLQNDVECGNLGHDDGHLRSDVETISALKAQIQICTEDFESERKDREKAQNRVAELEAEVSQYKRMRPDDGRLPHQSLFEPRNPSSPESYGGFNLQGQYNRESQLAARGPMRRREENVYDMFNVVDAIQTDSAHTSKQDKTNKEGTNLATKLKVEKPDTDPDNLLDTVPDLNDFNSVDSDTELALEIAMRKVEDINLTHCPRCDHSFELGHDQETREHLEKCCD
;
A
#
# COMPACT_ATOMS: atom_id res chain seq x y z
N MET A 1 10.03 128.27 80.25
CA MET A 1 11.39 127.91 79.75
C MET A 1 11.22 127.09 78.48
N SER A 2 12.22 127.05 77.62
CA SER A 2 12.12 126.43 76.29
C SER A 2 12.30 124.91 76.33
N GLN A 3 11.56 124.20 75.48
CA GLN A 3 12.13 123.12 74.67
C GLN A 3 11.31 122.95 73.37
N LYS A 4 12.02 122.77 72.24
CA LYS A 4 11.48 122.23 70.98
C LYS A 4 11.36 120.71 71.18
N SER A 5 10.69 119.85 70.40
CA SER A 5 10.54 119.63 68.94
C SER A 5 9.90 118.22 68.86
N SER A 6 9.37 117.66 67.76
CA SER A 6 9.10 118.08 66.38
C SER A 6 8.19 117.00 65.76
N SER A 7 7.26 117.34 64.87
CA SER A 7 6.56 116.31 64.08
C SER A 7 7.52 115.68 63.06
N PRO A 8 7.58 114.34 62.94
CA PRO A 8 8.10 113.69 61.74
C PRO A 8 7.05 113.72 60.64
N GLU A 9 7.46 114.06 59.42
CA GLU A 9 6.59 114.12 58.24
C GLU A 9 6.31 112.72 57.67
N SER A 10 5.26 112.62 56.83
CA SER A 10 4.89 111.38 56.15
C SER A 10 5.93 111.02 55.08
N SER A 11 6.94 110.23 55.47
CA SER A 11 8.00 109.79 54.56
C SER A 11 7.49 108.73 53.58
N LEU A 12 7.20 109.18 52.36
CA LEU A 12 7.01 108.30 51.20
C LEU A 12 8.33 107.60 50.88
N MET A 13 8.49 106.37 51.36
CA MET A 13 9.63 105.49 51.04
C MET A 13 9.58 105.07 49.56
N THR A 14 10.05 105.94 48.68
CA THR A 14 10.46 105.58 47.32
C THR A 14 11.65 104.63 47.42
N LEU A 15 11.51 103.42 46.88
CA LEU A 15 12.62 102.46 46.77
C LEU A 15 13.75 103.06 45.92
N SER A 16 14.98 102.63 46.17
CA SER A 16 16.07 102.88 45.23
C SER A 16 15.77 102.18 43.90
N VAL A 17 16.07 102.84 42.78
CA VAL A 17 15.97 102.28 41.41
C VAL A 17 16.65 100.90 41.30
N GLU A 18 17.70 100.67 42.09
CA GLU A 18 18.39 99.38 42.17
C GLU A 18 17.58 98.28 42.88
N GLN A 19 16.86 98.63 43.96
CA GLN A 19 15.98 97.71 44.68
C GLN A 19 14.76 97.34 43.83
N GLU A 20 14.21 98.31 43.09
CA GLU A 20 13.14 98.04 42.12
C GLU A 20 13.62 97.10 41.01
N ARG A 21 14.76 97.42 40.37
CA ARG A 21 15.42 96.58 39.36
C ARG A 21 15.60 95.14 39.83
N ASP A 22 16.06 94.96 41.06
CA ASP A 22 16.38 93.62 41.58
C ASP A 22 15.11 92.86 42.02
N SER A 23 14.07 93.56 42.51
CA SER A 23 12.72 93.00 42.67
C SER A 23 12.11 92.57 41.32
N TYR A 24 12.36 93.29 40.23
CA TYR A 24 11.94 92.87 38.89
C TYR A 24 12.70 91.62 38.41
N LYS A 25 14.00 91.46 38.73
CA LYS A 25 14.73 90.22 38.47
C LYS A 25 14.11 89.03 39.20
N GLU A 26 13.84 89.17 40.50
CA GLU A 26 13.20 88.11 41.30
C GLU A 26 11.84 87.70 40.73
N LYS A 27 11.01 88.68 40.33
CA LYS A 27 9.72 88.42 39.66
C LYS A 27 9.90 87.69 38.32
N VAL A 28 10.93 88.00 37.54
CA VAL A 28 11.26 87.32 36.28
C VAL A 28 11.77 85.90 36.50
N GLU A 29 12.64 85.65 37.49
CA GLU A 29 13.09 84.29 37.83
C GLU A 29 11.94 83.44 38.40
N HIS A 30 11.10 84.01 39.27
CA HIS A 30 9.88 83.33 39.72
C HIS A 30 8.93 82.99 38.56
N MET A 31 8.76 83.91 37.60
CA MET A 31 7.96 83.67 36.40
C MET A 31 8.57 82.58 35.50
N LYS A 32 9.89 82.54 35.33
CA LYS A 32 10.60 81.44 34.63
C LYS A 32 10.37 80.09 35.32
N LEU A 33 10.48 80.03 36.64
CA LEU A 33 10.24 78.81 37.42
C LEU A 33 8.78 78.33 37.28
N MET A 34 7.80 79.25 37.33
CA MET A 34 6.40 78.93 37.08
C MET A 34 6.16 78.43 35.64
N ILE A 35 6.78 79.06 34.63
CA ILE A 35 6.73 78.60 33.23
C ILE A 35 7.37 77.20 33.09
N GLN A 36 8.47 76.92 33.78
CA GLN A 36 9.12 75.60 33.78
C GLN A 36 8.23 74.54 34.44
N LYS A 37 7.60 74.86 35.58
CA LYS A 37 6.63 73.99 36.25
C LYS A 37 5.44 73.67 35.34
N TYR A 38 4.84 74.69 34.69
CA TYR A 38 3.74 74.46 33.75
C TYR A 38 4.17 73.66 32.51
N LYS A 39 5.40 73.83 32.00
CA LYS A 39 5.94 72.97 30.92
C LYS A 39 6.05 71.50 31.34
N GLN A 40 6.56 71.23 32.54
CA GLN A 40 6.63 69.88 33.12
C GLN A 40 5.23 69.29 33.32
N GLU A 41 4.28 70.08 33.81
CA GLU A 41 2.89 69.68 34.02
C GLU A 41 2.18 69.35 32.70
N ILE A 42 2.34 70.18 31.66
CA ILE A 42 1.86 69.92 30.30
C ILE A 42 2.46 68.63 29.73
N GLN A 43 3.76 68.39 29.94
CA GLN A 43 4.42 67.15 29.51
C GLN A 43 3.86 65.91 30.25
N ALA A 44 3.65 66.01 31.56
CA ALA A 44 3.03 64.96 32.37
C ALA A 44 1.55 64.71 32.02
N GLN A 45 0.81 65.72 31.57
CA GLN A 45 -0.55 65.54 31.02
C GLN A 45 -0.52 64.91 29.62
N LYS A 46 0.45 65.28 28.77
CA LYS A 46 0.64 64.67 27.44
C LYS A 46 0.90 63.16 27.56
N ILE A 47 1.85 62.74 28.41
CA ILE A 47 2.17 61.33 28.64
C ILE A 47 0.94 60.57 29.19
N ARG A 48 0.20 61.16 30.12
CA ARG A 48 -1.05 60.55 30.64
C ARG A 48 -2.10 60.38 29.53
N ARG A 49 -2.25 61.35 28.63
CA ARG A 49 -3.17 61.25 27.48
C ARG A 49 -2.76 60.13 26.52
N GLU A 50 -1.48 60.04 26.17
CA GLU A 50 -0.93 58.98 25.29
C GLU A 50 -1.09 57.58 25.92
N GLY A 51 -0.98 57.47 27.25
CA GLY A 51 -1.33 56.26 28.00
C GLY A 51 -2.82 55.90 27.91
N VAL A 52 -3.72 56.87 28.11
CA VAL A 52 -5.17 56.68 27.97
C VAL A 52 -5.58 56.32 26.55
N GLU A 53 -4.98 56.95 25.53
CA GLU A 53 -5.16 56.61 24.10
C GLU A 53 -4.75 55.15 23.83
N THR A 54 -3.64 54.69 24.42
CA THR A 54 -3.14 53.31 24.26
C THR A 54 -4.05 52.29 24.96
N VAL A 55 -4.47 52.54 26.21
CA VAL A 55 -5.43 51.68 26.92
C VAL A 55 -6.80 51.65 26.21
N SER A 56 -7.22 52.77 25.62
CA SER A 56 -8.47 52.83 24.84
C SER A 56 -8.41 51.98 23.57
N ARG A 57 -7.23 51.87 22.94
CA ARG A 57 -6.99 50.99 21.78
C ARG A 57 -7.07 49.52 22.18
N LEU A 58 -6.32 49.11 23.21
CA LEU A 58 -6.32 47.73 23.73
C LEU A 58 -7.73 47.30 24.18
N LEU A 59 -8.50 48.21 24.78
CA LEU A 59 -9.91 47.97 25.15
C LEU A 59 -10.84 47.84 23.92
N HIS A 60 -10.51 48.48 22.80
CA HIS A 60 -11.25 48.32 21.55
C HIS A 60 -10.92 46.98 20.89
N GLU A 61 -9.63 46.64 20.77
CA GLU A 61 -9.13 45.38 20.21
C GLU A 61 -9.72 44.19 20.97
N SER A 62 -9.63 44.19 22.31
CA SER A 62 -10.21 43.14 23.16
C SER A 62 -11.74 43.03 23.05
N ARG A 63 -12.46 44.14 22.76
CA ARG A 63 -13.91 44.08 22.49
C ARG A 63 -14.23 43.44 21.14
N GLU A 64 -13.41 43.67 20.13
CA GLU A 64 -13.57 43.04 18.81
C GLU A 64 -13.24 41.54 18.86
N GLU A 65 -12.18 41.15 19.58
CA GLU A 65 -11.88 39.75 19.89
C GLU A 65 -13.05 39.06 20.60
N ASN A 66 -13.58 39.67 21.69
CA ASN A 66 -14.74 39.13 22.40
C ASN A 66 -15.97 39.00 21.48
N ALA A 67 -16.22 39.96 20.59
CA ALA A 67 -17.30 39.86 19.60
C ALA A 67 -17.06 38.76 18.55
N ALA A 68 -15.79 38.49 18.17
CA ALA A 68 -15.43 37.37 17.31
C ALA A 68 -15.62 36.02 18.00
N TYR A 69 -15.20 35.88 19.27
CA TYR A 69 -15.45 34.68 20.07
C TYR A 69 -16.95 34.44 20.30
N GLN A 70 -17.75 35.47 20.56
CA GLN A 70 -19.21 35.34 20.66
C GLN A 70 -19.84 34.84 19.34
N LYS A 71 -19.43 35.36 18.18
CA LYS A 71 -19.86 34.84 16.87
C LYS A 71 -19.46 33.38 16.68
N LYS A 72 -18.23 33.00 17.06
CA LYS A 72 -17.75 31.61 16.99
C LYS A 72 -18.57 30.68 17.90
N ASN A 73 -18.90 31.11 19.11
CA ASN A 73 -19.74 30.34 20.03
C ASN A 73 -21.16 30.15 19.48
N ILE A 74 -21.80 31.21 18.97
CA ILE A 74 -23.14 31.11 18.34
C ILE A 74 -23.12 30.16 17.13
N ALA A 75 -22.05 30.17 16.32
CA ALA A 75 -21.87 29.23 15.22
C ALA A 75 -21.71 27.78 15.72
N LEU A 76 -20.88 27.54 16.74
CA LEU A 76 -20.68 26.23 17.35
C LEU A 76 -21.96 25.70 18.01
N GLU A 77 -22.68 26.51 18.78
CA GLU A 77 -24.00 26.17 19.34
C GLU A 77 -25.01 25.81 18.24
N THR A 78 -24.96 26.48 17.10
CA THR A 78 -25.84 26.20 15.96
C THR A 78 -25.48 24.87 15.29
N VAL A 79 -24.19 24.54 15.18
CA VAL A 79 -23.73 23.22 14.71
C VAL A 79 -24.11 22.12 15.72
N VAL A 80 -23.89 22.34 17.02
CA VAL A 80 -24.29 21.39 18.09
C VAL A 80 -25.79 21.15 18.03
N ARG A 81 -26.61 22.20 17.99
CA ARG A 81 -28.08 22.09 17.87
C ARG A 81 -28.54 21.36 16.61
N ASN A 82 -27.83 21.53 15.48
CA ASN A 82 -28.06 20.75 14.26
C ASN A 82 -27.72 19.27 14.45
N LEU A 83 -26.58 18.96 15.08
CA LEU A 83 -26.15 17.58 15.38
C LEU A 83 -27.11 16.90 16.36
N GLN A 84 -27.55 17.57 17.43
CA GLN A 84 -28.58 17.10 18.36
C GLN A 84 -29.91 16.82 17.64
N SER A 85 -30.35 17.73 16.75
CA SER A 85 -31.52 17.51 15.90
C SER A 85 -31.34 16.31 14.96
N ARG A 86 -30.13 16.04 14.48
CA ARG A 86 -29.83 14.86 13.63
C ARG A 86 -29.73 13.56 14.43
N LEU A 87 -29.24 13.59 15.67
CA LEU A 87 -29.17 12.42 16.55
C LEU A 87 -30.59 11.99 16.96
N SER A 88 -31.40 12.94 17.43
CA SER A 88 -32.81 12.70 17.78
C SER A 88 -33.66 12.23 16.58
N MET A 89 -33.46 12.80 15.38
CA MET A 89 -34.08 12.28 14.14
C MET A 89 -33.67 10.84 13.76
N ASN A 90 -32.52 10.36 14.25
CA ASN A 90 -32.08 8.97 14.06
C ASN A 90 -32.40 8.08 15.27
N GLY A 91 -33.21 8.55 16.23
CA GLY A 91 -33.62 7.78 17.41
C GLY A 91 -32.57 7.69 18.52
N ILE A 92 -31.44 8.38 18.39
CA ILE A 92 -30.44 8.51 19.46
C ILE A 92 -30.90 9.63 20.38
N SER A 93 -31.17 9.30 21.64
CA SER A 93 -31.66 10.26 22.64
C SER A 93 -30.61 11.33 22.95
N ASP A 94 -31.06 12.58 23.08
CA ASP A 94 -30.23 13.77 23.30
C ASP A 94 -29.52 13.81 24.68
N GLY A 95 -29.68 12.76 25.50
CA GLY A 95 -29.06 12.58 26.81
C GLY A 95 -27.91 11.57 26.85
N MET A 96 -27.37 11.13 25.71
CA MET A 96 -26.28 10.14 25.68
C MET A 96 -24.91 10.79 25.96
N THR A 97 -24.65 11.13 27.23
CA THR A 97 -23.30 11.47 27.71
C THR A 97 -22.42 10.23 27.70
N LEU A 98 -21.53 10.10 26.72
CA LEU A 98 -20.45 9.12 26.72
C LEU A 98 -19.54 9.36 27.94
N GLY A 99 -19.18 8.30 28.66
CA GLY A 99 -18.21 8.39 29.75
C GLY A 99 -16.77 8.50 29.20
N GLU A 100 -15.84 8.98 30.04
CA GLU A 100 -14.40 8.89 29.75
C GLU A 100 -13.96 7.42 29.70
N GLY A 101 -14.03 6.83 28.50
CA GLY A 101 -13.70 5.42 28.25
C GLY A 101 -14.54 4.76 27.14
N ASP A 102 -15.73 5.30 26.83
CA ASP A 102 -16.63 4.71 25.83
C ASP A 102 -16.16 4.99 24.39
N VAL A 103 -15.62 3.97 23.73
CA VAL A 103 -15.22 4.05 22.30
C VAL A 103 -16.47 4.08 21.41
N PHE A 104 -16.97 5.28 21.13
CA PHE A 104 -18.00 5.51 20.13
C PHE A 104 -17.47 5.17 18.73
N ILE A 105 -17.76 3.96 18.25
CA ILE A 105 -17.55 3.57 16.85
C ILE A 105 -18.68 4.17 16.01
N PRO A 106 -18.43 5.13 15.11
CA PRO A 106 -19.49 5.73 14.32
C PRO A 106 -20.06 4.72 13.33
N GLY A 107 -21.28 4.26 13.55
CA GLY A 107 -22.02 3.47 12.57
C GLY A 107 -22.10 4.21 11.24
N SER A 108 -21.81 3.52 10.13
CA SER A 108 -21.79 4.14 8.81
C SER A 108 -23.15 4.79 8.50
N SER A 109 -23.10 6.04 8.00
CA SER A 109 -24.28 6.90 7.86
C SER A 109 -25.45 6.17 7.19
N LYS A 110 -26.66 6.34 7.72
CA LYS A 110 -27.88 5.76 7.16
C LYS A 110 -28.02 6.01 5.65
N GLN A 111 -27.62 7.19 5.17
CA GLN A 111 -27.60 7.52 3.74
C GLN A 111 -26.61 6.65 2.94
N VAL A 112 -25.46 6.27 3.52
CA VAL A 112 -24.50 5.34 2.91
C VAL A 112 -25.08 3.93 2.89
N LEU A 113 -25.76 3.49 3.96
CA LEU A 113 -26.46 2.20 3.98
C LEU A 113 -27.61 2.15 2.96
N ASP A 114 -28.43 3.20 2.86
CA ASP A 114 -29.52 3.33 1.88
C ASP A 114 -28.99 3.42 0.44
N ASN A 115 -27.81 4.01 0.22
CA ASN A 115 -27.12 4.01 -1.07
C ASN A 115 -26.57 2.63 -1.40
N LEU A 116 -25.86 1.98 -0.48
CA LEU A 116 -25.33 0.62 -0.65
C LEU A 116 -26.43 -0.41 -0.84
N ALA A 117 -27.59 -0.26 -0.20
CA ALA A 117 -28.76 -1.12 -0.39
C ALA A 117 -29.41 -0.92 -1.77
N ARG A 118 -29.55 0.33 -2.23
CA ARG A 118 -30.02 0.63 -3.59
C ARG A 118 -29.05 0.14 -4.66
N GLU A 119 -27.76 0.31 -4.45
CA GLU A 119 -26.72 -0.14 -5.38
C GLU A 119 -26.58 -1.67 -5.36
N ASN A 120 -26.68 -2.34 -4.20
CA ASN A 120 -26.79 -3.79 -4.14
C ASN A 120 -28.04 -4.29 -4.88
N LYS A 121 -29.17 -3.60 -4.78
CA LYS A 121 -30.38 -3.95 -5.54
C LYS A 121 -30.15 -3.75 -7.03
N ARG A 122 -29.52 -2.65 -7.46
CA ARG A 122 -29.15 -2.38 -8.86
C ARG A 122 -28.21 -3.46 -9.41
N LEU A 123 -27.12 -3.76 -8.69
CA LEU A 123 -26.14 -4.78 -9.06
C LEU A 123 -26.74 -6.19 -9.10
N ARG A 124 -27.62 -6.54 -8.15
CA ARG A 124 -28.37 -7.80 -8.19
C ARG A 124 -29.32 -7.87 -9.39
N SER A 125 -30.05 -6.79 -9.69
CA SER A 125 -30.86 -6.72 -10.92
C SER A 125 -30.01 -6.73 -12.19
N LEU A 126 -28.78 -6.22 -12.15
CA LEU A 126 -27.85 -6.27 -13.28
C LEU A 126 -27.27 -7.68 -13.48
N LEU A 127 -26.94 -8.38 -12.40
CA LEU A 127 -26.53 -9.80 -12.40
C LEU A 127 -27.69 -10.77 -12.71
N GLN A 128 -28.93 -10.33 -12.55
CA GLN A 128 -30.13 -11.11 -12.85
C GLN A 128 -30.72 -10.78 -14.24
N GLY A 129 -30.37 -9.61 -14.81
CA GLY A 129 -30.61 -9.23 -16.21
C GLY A 129 -29.47 -9.63 -17.14
N ALA A 130 -28.25 -9.77 -16.61
CA ALA A 130 -27.19 -10.59 -17.19
C ALA A 130 -27.52 -12.06 -16.90
N SER A 131 -28.58 -12.57 -17.55
CA SER A 131 -28.84 -13.99 -17.62
C SER A 131 -27.64 -14.66 -18.30
N THR A 132 -26.78 -15.31 -17.51
CA THR A 132 -26.08 -16.49 -18.02
C THR A 132 -27.15 -17.42 -18.54
N ASP A 133 -27.05 -17.81 -19.80
CA ASP A 133 -28.09 -18.57 -20.46
C ASP A 133 -28.32 -19.88 -19.67
N PRO A 134 -29.57 -20.36 -19.49
CA PRO A 134 -29.78 -21.71 -18.95
C PRO A 134 -28.96 -22.79 -19.69
N GLU A 135 -28.63 -22.60 -20.97
CA GLU A 135 -27.68 -23.45 -21.70
C GLU A 135 -26.23 -23.26 -21.22
N GLU A 136 -25.70 -22.03 -21.10
CA GLU A 136 -24.36 -21.75 -20.52
C GLU A 136 -24.22 -22.31 -19.09
N ILE A 137 -25.25 -22.17 -18.26
CA ILE A 137 -25.25 -22.72 -16.89
C ILE A 137 -25.15 -24.25 -16.92
N ASN A 138 -25.89 -24.89 -17.84
CA ASN A 138 -25.87 -26.34 -17.99
C ASN A 138 -24.54 -26.86 -18.56
N GLU A 139 -23.94 -26.14 -19.52
CA GLU A 139 -22.59 -26.43 -20.03
C GLU A 139 -21.53 -26.30 -18.92
N LEU A 140 -21.58 -25.23 -18.12
CA LEU A 140 -20.69 -25.05 -16.98
C LEU A 140 -20.87 -26.14 -15.92
N GLN A 141 -22.10 -26.59 -15.64
CA GLN A 141 -22.37 -27.71 -14.74
C GLN A 141 -21.81 -29.04 -15.31
N GLN A 142 -21.96 -29.29 -16.60
CA GLN A 142 -21.42 -30.48 -17.25
C GLN A 142 -19.88 -30.47 -17.29
N LEU A 143 -19.28 -29.30 -17.53
CA LEU A 143 -17.82 -29.10 -17.44
C LEU A 143 -17.31 -29.32 -16.00
N ILE A 144 -18.04 -28.84 -15.00
CA ILE A 144 -17.73 -29.07 -13.58
C ILE A 144 -17.78 -30.56 -13.25
N GLU A 145 -18.80 -31.33 -13.67
CA GLU A 145 -18.81 -32.76 -13.35
C GLU A 145 -17.78 -33.56 -14.14
N ASN A 146 -17.50 -33.21 -15.40
CA ASN A 146 -16.37 -33.77 -16.15
C ASN A 146 -15.03 -33.54 -15.40
N LYS A 147 -14.82 -32.33 -14.86
CA LYS A 147 -13.64 -32.02 -14.05
C LYS A 147 -13.67 -32.69 -12.67
N ASN A 148 -14.83 -32.92 -12.06
CA ASN A 148 -14.95 -33.72 -10.84
C ASN A 148 -14.56 -35.19 -11.09
N ILE A 149 -14.87 -35.76 -12.26
CA ILE A 149 -14.44 -37.11 -12.65
C ILE A 149 -12.92 -37.15 -12.83
N GLU A 150 -12.34 -36.23 -13.59
CA GLU A 150 -10.88 -36.10 -13.77
C GLU A 150 -10.14 -35.95 -12.42
N ILE A 151 -10.70 -35.15 -11.49
CA ILE A 151 -10.16 -35.00 -10.13
C ILE A 151 -10.29 -36.30 -9.30
N LYS A 152 -11.36 -37.09 -9.47
CA LYS A 152 -11.49 -38.41 -8.83
C LYS A 152 -10.42 -39.37 -9.38
N ASP A 153 -10.20 -39.42 -10.68
CA ASP A 153 -9.25 -40.36 -11.31
C ASP A 153 -7.79 -40.00 -10.99
N LEU A 154 -7.45 -38.71 -10.98
CA LEU A 154 -6.16 -38.22 -10.52
C LEU A 154 -5.92 -38.56 -9.03
N ARG A 155 -6.95 -38.45 -8.17
CA ARG A 155 -6.85 -38.85 -6.75
C ARG A 155 -6.60 -40.36 -6.59
N HIS A 156 -7.32 -41.22 -7.32
CA HIS A 156 -7.05 -42.66 -7.29
C HIS A 156 -5.63 -42.98 -7.77
N THR A 157 -5.15 -42.29 -8.81
CA THR A 157 -3.79 -42.43 -9.33
C THR A 157 -2.74 -42.02 -8.29
N ILE A 158 -2.94 -40.89 -7.60
CA ILE A 158 -2.05 -40.41 -6.52
C ILE A 158 -2.03 -41.40 -5.35
N VAL A 159 -3.17 -41.96 -4.93
CA VAL A 159 -3.22 -42.99 -3.88
C VAL A 159 -2.46 -44.25 -4.30
N GLY A 160 -2.72 -44.78 -5.50
CA GLY A 160 -2.02 -45.96 -6.00
C GLY A 160 -0.51 -45.76 -6.22
N LEU A 161 -0.06 -44.52 -6.49
CA LEU A 161 1.37 -44.17 -6.50
C LEU A 161 1.93 -44.05 -5.08
N SER A 162 1.17 -43.51 -4.12
CA SER A 162 1.56 -43.44 -2.70
C SER A 162 1.70 -44.83 -2.08
N GLU A 163 0.79 -45.76 -2.37
CA GLU A 163 0.88 -47.15 -1.94
C GLU A 163 2.12 -47.86 -2.51
N LYS A 164 2.42 -47.65 -3.80
CA LYS A 164 3.64 -48.16 -4.44
C LYS A 164 4.90 -47.60 -3.78
N LEU A 165 4.94 -46.29 -3.55
CA LEU A 165 6.06 -45.60 -2.88
C LEU A 165 6.22 -46.05 -1.41
N GLN A 166 5.12 -46.34 -0.72
CA GLN A 166 5.17 -46.91 0.62
C GLN A 166 5.69 -48.37 0.59
N SER A 167 5.30 -49.18 -0.40
CA SER A 167 5.79 -50.56 -0.52
C SER A 167 7.26 -50.65 -0.94
N THR A 168 7.72 -49.80 -1.87
CA THR A 168 9.16 -49.71 -2.19
C THR A 168 9.94 -49.13 -1.01
N GLY A 169 9.41 -48.10 -0.33
CA GLY A 169 10.01 -47.53 0.87
C GLY A 169 10.11 -48.52 2.04
N LYS A 170 9.19 -49.49 2.15
CA LYS A 170 9.30 -50.63 3.08
C LYS A 170 10.42 -51.59 2.65
N LEU A 171 10.50 -51.94 1.37
CA LEU A 171 11.54 -52.84 0.82
C LEU A 171 12.95 -52.21 0.85
N MET A 172 13.08 -50.90 0.78
CA MET A 172 14.36 -50.21 0.98
C MET A 172 14.82 -50.26 2.45
N LYS A 173 13.86 -50.26 3.39
CA LYS A 173 14.10 -50.29 4.85
C LYS A 173 14.16 -51.70 5.46
N SER A 174 13.93 -52.75 4.68
CA SER A 174 14.02 -54.13 5.17
C SER A 174 15.46 -54.65 5.22
N SER A 175 15.64 -55.86 5.77
CA SER A 175 16.93 -56.56 5.76
C SER A 175 17.39 -56.89 4.33
N ASP A 176 18.70 -56.95 4.10
CA ASP A 176 19.25 -57.27 2.79
C ASP A 176 18.91 -58.72 2.35
N ASP A 177 18.69 -59.65 3.29
CA ASP A 177 18.16 -60.99 3.01
C ASP A 177 16.76 -60.95 2.35
N GLU A 178 15.90 -60.00 2.77
CA GLU A 178 14.57 -59.83 2.18
C GLU A 178 14.66 -59.20 0.79
N LYS A 179 15.59 -58.25 0.59
CA LYS A 179 15.89 -57.66 -0.73
C LYS A 179 16.42 -58.72 -1.68
N LEU A 180 17.36 -59.56 -1.25
CA LEU A 180 17.89 -60.69 -2.04
C LEU A 180 16.81 -61.73 -2.35
N SER A 181 15.91 -62.00 -1.41
CA SER A 181 14.73 -62.86 -1.64
C SER A 181 13.80 -62.30 -2.72
N GLU A 182 13.51 -61.00 -2.70
CA GLU A 182 12.65 -60.36 -3.69
C GLU A 182 13.33 -60.21 -5.06
N ILE A 183 14.63 -59.86 -5.09
CA ILE A 183 15.46 -59.87 -6.31
C ILE A 183 15.40 -61.26 -6.96
N LYS A 184 15.53 -62.33 -6.19
CA LYS A 184 15.41 -63.69 -6.72
C LYS A 184 14.02 -63.96 -7.30
N LYS A 185 12.92 -63.61 -6.60
CA LYS A 185 11.55 -63.78 -7.13
C LYS A 185 11.35 -63.01 -8.44
N LEU A 186 11.92 -61.81 -8.55
CA LEU A 186 11.87 -61.01 -9.78
C LEU A 186 12.70 -61.64 -10.90
N GLN A 187 13.89 -62.18 -10.61
CA GLN A 187 14.72 -62.93 -11.57
C GLN A 187 14.02 -64.22 -12.05
N ASP A 188 13.42 -64.99 -11.14
CA ASP A 188 12.63 -66.18 -11.45
C ASP A 188 11.43 -65.83 -12.35
N LYS A 189 10.72 -64.73 -12.04
CA LYS A 189 9.59 -64.24 -12.85
C LYS A 189 10.01 -63.73 -14.24
N ILE A 190 11.11 -62.98 -14.33
CA ILE A 190 11.69 -62.52 -15.62
C ILE A 190 12.10 -63.74 -16.46
N SER A 191 12.68 -64.76 -15.82
CA SER A 191 13.05 -66.02 -16.49
C SER A 191 11.82 -66.76 -17.01
N SER A 192 10.72 -66.82 -16.25
CA SER A 192 9.43 -67.38 -16.72
C SER A 192 8.93 -66.63 -17.96
N MET A 193 8.79 -65.30 -17.89
CA MET A 193 8.31 -64.50 -19.02
C MET A 193 9.21 -64.60 -20.26
N LYS A 194 10.53 -64.74 -20.08
CA LYS A 194 11.49 -64.97 -21.16
C LYS A 194 11.27 -66.33 -21.81
N ASN A 195 11.14 -67.39 -21.02
CA ASN A 195 10.85 -68.75 -21.52
C ASN A 195 9.47 -68.82 -22.21
N GLU A 196 8.48 -68.10 -21.70
CA GLU A 196 7.14 -67.97 -22.31
C GLU A 196 7.21 -67.26 -23.67
N CYS A 197 7.98 -66.17 -23.78
CA CYS A 197 8.23 -65.48 -25.05
C CYS A 197 9.00 -66.37 -26.04
N GLU A 198 10.09 -67.01 -25.62
CA GLU A 198 10.87 -67.93 -26.47
C GLU A 198 10.01 -69.10 -26.98
N THR A 199 9.19 -69.70 -26.10
CA THR A 199 8.23 -70.75 -26.48
C THR A 199 7.22 -70.24 -27.50
N ARG A 200 6.65 -69.06 -27.28
CA ARG A 200 5.70 -68.40 -28.21
C ARG A 200 6.35 -68.13 -29.56
N ASP A 201 7.59 -67.65 -29.57
CA ASP A 201 8.28 -67.22 -30.79
C ASP A 201 8.75 -68.43 -31.62
N ILE A 202 9.13 -69.54 -30.96
CA ILE A 202 9.32 -70.85 -31.59
C ILE A 202 8.00 -71.35 -32.22
N LEU A 203 6.88 -71.27 -31.49
CA LEU A 203 5.56 -71.68 -32.01
C LEU A 203 5.12 -70.83 -33.21
N CYS A 204 5.33 -69.50 -33.16
CA CYS A 204 5.08 -68.61 -34.30
C CYS A 204 5.95 -68.94 -35.51
N SER A 205 7.23 -69.27 -35.29
CA SER A 205 8.16 -69.66 -36.35
C SER A 205 7.75 -70.99 -37.01
N SER A 206 7.47 -72.01 -36.19
CA SER A 206 7.02 -73.32 -36.67
C SER A 206 5.68 -73.25 -37.42
N LEU A 207 4.73 -72.44 -36.94
CA LEU A 207 3.46 -72.21 -37.63
C LEU A 207 3.64 -71.46 -38.97
N ALA A 208 4.64 -70.57 -39.06
CA ALA A 208 4.99 -69.90 -40.32
C ALA A 208 5.66 -70.87 -41.32
N GLU A 209 6.53 -71.77 -40.85
CA GLU A 209 7.14 -72.83 -41.66
C GLU A 209 6.09 -73.83 -42.18
N GLU A 210 5.16 -74.28 -41.32
CA GLU A 210 4.03 -75.13 -41.73
C GLU A 210 3.14 -74.39 -42.75
N THR A 211 2.79 -73.13 -42.48
CA THR A 211 2.01 -72.30 -43.39
C THR A 211 2.70 -72.14 -44.76
N ASN A 212 4.02 -71.97 -44.79
CA ASN A 212 4.79 -71.86 -46.03
C ASN A 212 4.92 -73.21 -46.75
N THR A 213 5.04 -74.31 -46.01
CA THR A 213 5.00 -75.69 -46.56
C THR A 213 3.65 -75.98 -47.22
N LEU A 214 2.54 -75.62 -46.56
CA LEU A 214 1.18 -75.75 -47.11
C LEU A 214 0.96 -74.85 -48.34
N LYS A 215 1.51 -73.63 -48.37
CA LYS A 215 1.50 -72.77 -49.57
C LYS A 215 2.28 -73.41 -50.73
N GLN A 216 3.45 -74.00 -50.45
CA GLN A 216 4.25 -74.67 -51.49
C GLN A 216 3.52 -75.90 -52.04
N GLN A 217 2.97 -76.75 -51.17
CA GLN A 217 2.14 -77.89 -51.59
C GLN A 217 0.93 -77.44 -52.43
N LEU A 218 0.25 -76.36 -52.04
CA LEU A 218 -0.85 -75.79 -52.82
C LEU A 218 -0.39 -75.24 -54.18
N HIS A 219 0.78 -74.62 -54.25
CA HIS A 219 1.39 -74.18 -55.51
C HIS A 219 1.76 -75.37 -56.41
N ASP A 220 2.38 -76.41 -55.87
CA ASP A 220 2.77 -77.62 -56.61
C ASP A 220 1.54 -78.35 -57.17
N VAL A 221 0.45 -78.43 -56.39
CA VAL A 221 -0.85 -78.94 -56.85
C VAL A 221 -1.46 -78.03 -57.91
N ALA A 222 -1.45 -76.70 -57.75
CA ALA A 222 -1.97 -75.78 -58.77
C ALA A 222 -1.20 -75.91 -60.10
N VAL A 223 0.13 -76.01 -60.04
CA VAL A 223 1.01 -76.27 -61.19
C VAL A 223 0.73 -77.65 -61.80
N HIS A 224 0.41 -78.67 -60.98
CA HIS A 224 -0.01 -79.98 -61.48
C HIS A 224 -1.35 -79.91 -62.21
N CYS A 225 -2.37 -79.28 -61.62
CA CYS A 225 -3.67 -79.04 -62.23
C CYS A 225 -3.54 -78.26 -63.55
N GLN A 226 -2.69 -77.23 -63.62
CA GLN A 226 -2.47 -76.48 -64.86
C GLN A 226 -1.74 -77.32 -65.92
N LYS A 227 -0.77 -78.17 -65.53
CA LYS A 227 -0.15 -79.17 -66.42
C LYS A 227 -1.16 -80.19 -66.94
N LEU A 228 -2.18 -80.57 -66.14
CA LEU A 228 -3.28 -81.43 -66.58
C LEU A 228 -4.24 -80.69 -67.52
N ALA A 229 -4.61 -79.45 -67.22
CA ALA A 229 -5.46 -78.62 -68.08
C ALA A 229 -4.85 -78.43 -69.48
N VAL A 230 -3.56 -78.08 -69.56
CA VAL A 230 -2.84 -77.95 -70.85
C VAL A 230 -2.77 -79.29 -71.59
N LYS A 231 -2.59 -80.42 -70.90
CA LYS A 231 -2.68 -81.75 -71.51
C LYS A 231 -4.08 -82.05 -72.07
N LEU A 232 -5.13 -81.68 -71.34
CA LEU A 232 -6.52 -81.85 -71.77
C LEU A 232 -6.82 -81.00 -73.00
N GLU A 233 -6.48 -79.70 -72.99
CA GLU A 233 -6.64 -78.81 -74.16
C GLU A 233 -5.89 -79.30 -75.41
N LEU A 234 -4.69 -79.88 -75.24
CA LEU A 234 -3.93 -80.48 -76.33
C LEU A 234 -4.57 -81.80 -76.83
N SER A 235 -5.24 -82.54 -75.94
CA SER A 235 -5.96 -83.78 -76.29
C SER A 235 -7.32 -83.53 -76.95
N GLU A 236 -8.08 -82.51 -76.53
CA GLU A 236 -9.34 -82.12 -77.20
C GLU A 236 -9.10 -81.64 -78.65
N LYS A 237 -7.94 -81.03 -78.89
CA LYS A 237 -7.46 -80.69 -80.24
C LYS A 237 -6.94 -81.90 -81.04
N SER A 238 -6.86 -83.10 -80.42
CA SER A 238 -6.13 -84.27 -80.94
C SER A 238 -6.81 -85.62 -80.60
N LYS A 239 -7.89 -85.97 -81.34
CA LYS A 239 -8.79 -87.16 -81.24
C LYS A 239 -10.05 -86.88 -80.40
N VAL A 240 -11.27 -87.30 -80.76
CA VAL A 240 -11.80 -88.36 -81.65
C VAL A 240 -11.47 -89.80 -81.20
N HIS A 241 -12.38 -90.35 -80.38
CA HIS A 241 -12.50 -91.76 -79.94
C HIS A 241 -11.53 -92.31 -78.88
N GLY A 242 -12.13 -93.07 -77.95
CA GLY A 242 -11.47 -93.98 -77.00
C GLY A 242 -11.08 -93.35 -75.65
N GLY A 243 -11.35 -93.96 -74.50
CA GLY A 243 -12.10 -95.20 -74.24
C GLY A 243 -12.13 -95.52 -72.74
N ILE A 244 -13.28 -95.94 -72.20
CA ILE A 244 -13.50 -96.08 -70.74
C ILE A 244 -12.97 -97.43 -70.22
N SER A 245 -12.09 -97.42 -69.21
CA SER A 245 -11.84 -98.58 -68.32
C SER A 245 -11.02 -98.24 -67.05
N SER A 246 -11.55 -97.41 -66.14
CA SER A 246 -10.99 -97.21 -64.77
C SER A 246 -12.03 -96.73 -63.75
N SER A 247 -13.31 -97.05 -64.00
CA SER A 247 -14.45 -96.23 -63.59
C SER A 247 -14.89 -96.31 -62.13
N GLN A 248 -14.16 -97.01 -61.26
CA GLN A 248 -14.55 -97.23 -59.86
C GLN A 248 -13.57 -96.55 -58.89
N THR A 249 -12.30 -96.97 -58.90
CA THR A 249 -11.25 -96.40 -58.04
C THR A 249 -11.01 -94.92 -58.27
N ASP A 250 -11.22 -94.44 -59.50
CA ASP A 250 -11.04 -93.03 -59.83
C ASP A 250 -12.30 -92.20 -59.52
N VAL A 251 -13.47 -92.82 -59.46
CA VAL A 251 -14.69 -92.19 -58.91
C VAL A 251 -14.59 -92.04 -57.40
N GLU A 252 -14.05 -93.04 -56.69
CA GLU A 252 -13.81 -92.99 -55.25
C GLU A 252 -12.80 -91.89 -54.88
N LYS A 253 -11.66 -91.81 -55.58
CA LYS A 253 -10.70 -90.69 -55.43
C LYS A 253 -11.34 -89.33 -55.72
N LEU A 254 -12.08 -89.21 -56.83
CA LEU A 254 -12.76 -87.95 -57.16
C LEU A 254 -13.83 -87.57 -56.13
N GLN A 255 -14.47 -88.53 -55.45
CA GLN A 255 -15.37 -88.24 -54.33
C GLN A 255 -14.62 -87.77 -53.08
N GLU A 256 -13.48 -88.37 -52.75
CA GLU A 256 -12.61 -87.99 -51.63
C GLU A 256 -11.96 -86.61 -51.85
N GLU A 257 -11.45 -86.34 -53.06
CA GLU A 257 -10.96 -85.02 -53.46
C GLU A 257 -12.08 -83.96 -53.41
N ASN A 258 -13.29 -84.29 -53.86
CA ASN A 258 -14.44 -83.40 -53.83
C ASN A 258 -14.91 -83.11 -52.39
N ALA A 259 -14.77 -84.07 -51.47
CA ALA A 259 -14.96 -83.85 -50.03
C ALA A 259 -13.86 -82.92 -49.46
N SER A 260 -12.57 -83.23 -49.70
CA SER A 260 -11.45 -82.39 -49.26
C SER A 260 -11.54 -80.95 -49.76
N LEU A 261 -11.99 -80.74 -51.00
CA LEU A 261 -12.22 -79.42 -51.57
C LEU A 261 -13.41 -78.69 -50.93
N LYS A 262 -14.48 -79.40 -50.54
CA LYS A 262 -15.60 -78.81 -49.78
C LYS A 262 -15.17 -78.37 -48.39
N ASP A 263 -14.34 -79.15 -47.71
CA ASP A 263 -13.83 -78.78 -46.38
C ASP A 263 -12.87 -77.59 -46.46
N LYS A 264 -11.92 -77.60 -47.41
CA LYS A 264 -11.05 -76.44 -47.69
C LYS A 264 -11.85 -75.19 -48.06
N LEU A 265 -12.92 -75.31 -48.84
CA LEU A 265 -13.83 -74.21 -49.16
C LEU A 265 -14.58 -73.72 -47.91
N SER A 266 -15.04 -74.63 -47.04
CA SER A 266 -15.67 -74.31 -45.74
C SER A 266 -14.71 -73.54 -44.83
N GLU A 267 -13.43 -73.90 -44.79
CA GLU A 267 -12.39 -73.17 -44.05
C GLU A 267 -12.10 -71.79 -44.63
N LEU A 268 -11.94 -71.67 -45.95
CA LEU A 268 -11.75 -70.38 -46.61
C LEU A 268 -12.94 -69.43 -46.39
N VAL A 269 -14.19 -69.95 -46.38
CA VAL A 269 -15.39 -69.17 -46.04
C VAL A 269 -15.38 -68.72 -44.58
N LYS A 270 -15.00 -69.59 -43.64
CA LYS A 270 -14.83 -69.21 -42.21
C LYS A 270 -13.75 -68.14 -42.03
N MET A 271 -12.62 -68.26 -42.72
CA MET A 271 -11.50 -67.34 -42.62
C MET A 271 -11.80 -65.98 -43.26
N ASN A 272 -12.46 -65.97 -44.43
CA ASN A 272 -12.98 -64.74 -45.05
C ASN A 272 -13.98 -64.03 -44.12
N LYS A 273 -14.90 -64.77 -43.48
CA LYS A 273 -15.83 -64.19 -42.49
C LYS A 273 -15.09 -63.54 -41.29
N ARG A 274 -14.02 -64.16 -40.78
CA ARG A 274 -13.17 -63.54 -39.73
C ARG A 274 -12.49 -62.26 -40.21
N TRP A 275 -11.99 -62.25 -41.45
CA TRP A 275 -11.36 -61.07 -42.05
C TRP A 275 -12.37 -59.92 -42.27
N GLN A 276 -13.58 -60.23 -42.73
CA GLN A 276 -14.68 -59.26 -42.87
C GLN A 276 -15.09 -58.67 -41.51
N GLU A 277 -15.18 -59.48 -40.46
CA GLU A 277 -15.47 -59.00 -39.11
C GLU A 277 -14.33 -58.10 -38.58
N TYR A 278 -13.07 -58.50 -38.77
CA TYR A 278 -11.92 -57.66 -38.41
C TYR A 278 -11.90 -56.31 -39.14
N MET A 279 -12.15 -56.29 -40.45
CA MET A 279 -12.26 -55.05 -41.21
C MET A 279 -13.43 -54.19 -40.73
N SER A 280 -14.57 -54.82 -40.40
CA SER A 280 -15.72 -54.12 -39.83
C SER A 280 -15.44 -53.53 -38.45
N GLN A 281 -14.63 -54.17 -37.62
CA GLN A 281 -14.17 -53.65 -36.33
C GLN A 281 -13.17 -52.50 -36.50
N LYS A 282 -12.20 -52.65 -37.42
CA LYS A 282 -11.23 -51.61 -37.76
C LYS A 282 -11.92 -50.34 -38.28
N GLU A 283 -12.93 -50.49 -39.14
CA GLU A 283 -13.74 -49.39 -39.67
C GLU A 283 -14.48 -48.64 -38.55
N ARG A 284 -15.19 -49.38 -37.66
CA ARG A 284 -15.85 -48.80 -36.48
C ARG A 284 -14.87 -48.04 -35.57
N TYR A 285 -13.66 -48.57 -35.38
CA TYR A 285 -12.61 -47.92 -34.58
C TYR A 285 -12.10 -46.61 -35.23
N TRP A 286 -11.91 -46.58 -36.55
CA TRP A 286 -11.53 -45.35 -37.26
C TRP A 286 -12.62 -44.29 -37.20
N GLN A 287 -13.89 -44.66 -37.43
CA GLN A 287 -15.03 -43.75 -37.30
C GLN A 287 -15.16 -43.20 -35.87
N GLN A 288 -14.89 -44.03 -34.84
CA GLN A 288 -14.87 -43.60 -33.45
C GLN A 288 -13.69 -42.67 -33.13
N ILE A 289 -12.51 -42.86 -33.74
CA ILE A 289 -11.39 -41.90 -33.61
C ILE A 289 -11.76 -40.57 -34.27
N GLU A 290 -12.29 -40.60 -35.49
CA GLU A 290 -12.63 -39.39 -36.27
C GLU A 290 -13.68 -38.53 -35.55
N GLN A 291 -14.74 -39.15 -35.02
CA GLN A 291 -15.75 -38.48 -34.18
C GLN A 291 -15.17 -37.88 -32.89
N ASN A 292 -14.12 -38.47 -32.31
CA ASN A 292 -13.50 -38.00 -31.07
C ASN A 292 -12.37 -36.97 -31.28
N HIS A 293 -11.74 -36.93 -32.47
CA HIS A 293 -10.59 -36.06 -32.76
C HIS A 293 -10.95 -34.83 -33.60
N VAL A 294 -12.05 -34.85 -34.36
CA VAL A 294 -12.42 -33.76 -35.28
C VAL A 294 -13.57 -32.92 -34.70
N GLN A 295 -13.30 -32.26 -33.57
CA GLN A 295 -14.10 -31.13 -33.07
C GLN A 295 -13.27 -29.84 -33.27
N PRO A 296 -13.32 -29.20 -34.46
CA PRO A 296 -12.51 -28.03 -34.77
C PRO A 296 -12.78 -26.88 -33.79
N ASP A 297 -14.03 -26.71 -33.38
CA ASP A 297 -14.50 -25.70 -32.42
C ASP A 297 -13.77 -25.81 -31.07
N ARG A 298 -13.45 -27.04 -30.62
CA ARG A 298 -12.68 -27.27 -29.39
C ARG A 298 -11.22 -26.81 -29.53
N ILE A 299 -10.60 -27.04 -30.70
CA ILE A 299 -9.24 -26.55 -30.99
C ILE A 299 -9.25 -25.02 -31.09
N GLN A 300 -10.28 -24.45 -31.72
CA GLN A 300 -10.46 -23.01 -31.88
C GLN A 300 -10.71 -22.32 -30.53
N ALA A 301 -11.48 -22.93 -29.63
CA ALA A 301 -11.69 -22.46 -28.26
C ALA A 301 -10.40 -22.52 -27.41
N ILE A 302 -9.59 -23.59 -27.55
CA ILE A 302 -8.27 -23.70 -26.90
C ILE A 302 -7.35 -22.58 -27.39
N ASN A 303 -7.32 -22.31 -28.70
CA ASN A 303 -6.50 -21.23 -29.27
C ASN A 303 -6.98 -19.84 -28.80
N ALA A 304 -8.29 -19.59 -28.76
CA ALA A 304 -8.85 -18.34 -28.26
C ALA A 304 -8.55 -18.11 -26.76
N ALA A 305 -8.61 -19.17 -25.94
CA ALA A 305 -8.24 -19.13 -24.53
C ALA A 305 -6.72 -18.90 -24.35
N LEU A 306 -5.88 -19.49 -25.20
CA LEU A 306 -4.43 -19.28 -25.21
C LEU A 306 -4.08 -17.83 -25.57
N GLU A 307 -4.69 -17.26 -26.62
CA GLU A 307 -4.52 -15.85 -26.96
C GLU A 307 -4.92 -14.93 -25.80
N ASP A 308 -6.03 -15.23 -25.12
CA ASP A 308 -6.47 -14.39 -24.00
C ASP A 308 -5.55 -14.50 -22.78
N ALA A 309 -5.01 -15.70 -22.52
CA ALA A 309 -3.95 -15.87 -21.54
C ALA A 309 -2.69 -15.06 -21.91
N SER A 310 -2.27 -15.04 -23.19
CA SER A 310 -1.17 -14.19 -23.67
C SER A 310 -1.48 -12.69 -23.51
N ARG A 311 -2.70 -12.24 -23.82
CA ARG A 311 -3.13 -10.84 -23.60
C ARG A 311 -3.09 -10.45 -22.11
N ARG A 312 -3.49 -11.36 -21.21
CA ARG A 312 -3.43 -11.16 -19.76
C ARG A 312 -2.00 -11.13 -19.24
N LEU A 313 -1.13 -12.03 -19.68
CA LEU A 313 0.29 -12.03 -19.34
C LEU A 313 0.96 -10.72 -19.74
N GLN A 314 0.76 -10.26 -20.98
CA GLN A 314 1.34 -8.98 -21.44
C GLN A 314 0.80 -7.75 -20.67
N LYS A 315 -0.40 -7.83 -20.08
CA LYS A 315 -0.92 -6.81 -19.17
C LYS A 315 -0.18 -6.84 -17.82
N LEU A 316 -0.02 -8.02 -17.23
CA LEU A 316 0.71 -8.22 -15.97
C LEU A 316 2.20 -7.86 -16.08
N GLU A 317 2.83 -8.10 -17.24
CA GLU A 317 4.20 -7.67 -17.52
C GLU A 317 4.34 -6.13 -17.54
N ARG A 318 3.37 -5.43 -18.15
CA ARG A 318 3.34 -3.96 -18.16
C ARG A 318 3.10 -3.40 -16.75
N GLU A 319 2.19 -4.00 -15.99
CA GLU A 319 1.91 -3.61 -14.59
C GLU A 319 3.13 -3.87 -13.68
N LYS A 320 3.80 -5.03 -13.83
CA LYS A 320 5.07 -5.33 -13.15
C LYS A 320 6.15 -4.29 -13.47
N LYS A 321 6.27 -3.87 -14.74
CA LYS A 321 7.26 -2.86 -15.16
C LYS A 321 6.96 -1.50 -14.52
N GLN A 322 5.70 -1.10 -14.45
CA GLN A 322 5.29 0.15 -13.79
C GLN A 322 5.59 0.12 -12.29
N CYS A 323 5.26 -0.98 -11.58
CA CYS A 323 5.60 -1.11 -10.16
C CYS A 323 7.12 -1.15 -9.91
N GLN A 324 7.92 -1.67 -10.84
CA GLN A 324 9.38 -1.61 -10.77
C GLN A 324 9.88 -0.17 -10.93
N GLU A 325 9.37 0.56 -11.92
CA GLU A 325 9.72 1.98 -12.15
C GLU A 325 9.34 2.85 -10.94
N GLU A 326 8.15 2.65 -10.35
CA GLU A 326 7.74 3.31 -9.11
C GLU A 326 8.66 2.97 -7.93
N LEU A 327 9.08 1.71 -7.78
CA LEU A 327 9.97 1.26 -6.71
C LEU A 327 11.39 1.84 -6.87
N ASP A 328 11.89 1.91 -8.10
CA ASP A 328 13.19 2.53 -8.41
C ASP A 328 13.16 4.05 -8.16
N GLU A 329 12.07 4.74 -8.49
CA GLU A 329 11.87 6.14 -8.09
C GLU A 329 11.84 6.33 -6.57
N ARG A 330 11.14 5.47 -5.81
CA ARG A 330 11.11 5.56 -4.34
C ARG A 330 12.49 5.30 -3.74
N ASN A 331 13.25 4.35 -4.28
CA ASN A 331 14.63 4.08 -3.88
C ASN A 331 15.55 5.29 -4.15
N GLN A 332 15.43 5.93 -5.32
CA GLN A 332 16.17 7.16 -5.63
C GLN A 332 15.83 8.30 -4.65
N GLN A 333 14.55 8.49 -4.33
CA GLN A 333 14.12 9.47 -3.32
C GLN A 333 14.64 9.16 -1.90
N LEU A 334 14.75 7.88 -1.54
CA LEU A 334 15.36 7.46 -0.27
C LEU A 334 16.87 7.72 -0.23
N ILE A 335 17.58 7.50 -1.34
CA ILE A 335 19.02 7.83 -1.47
C ILE A 335 19.23 9.34 -1.34
N GLU A 336 18.42 10.15 -2.03
CA GLU A 336 18.45 11.61 -1.93
C GLU A 336 18.20 12.08 -0.50
N LYS A 337 17.14 11.59 0.16
CA LYS A 337 16.83 11.94 1.56
C LYS A 337 17.89 11.46 2.55
N SER A 338 18.49 10.30 2.32
CA SER A 338 19.64 9.82 3.09
C SER A 338 20.86 10.74 2.95
N SER A 339 21.15 11.20 1.73
CA SER A 339 22.23 12.17 1.48
C SER A 339 21.95 13.54 2.11
N GLU A 340 20.70 13.99 2.12
CA GLU A 340 20.27 15.24 2.77
C GLU A 340 20.38 15.14 4.30
N LEU A 341 19.98 14.01 4.89
CA LEU A 341 20.17 13.74 6.32
C LEU A 341 21.66 13.69 6.69
N MET A 342 22.50 13.02 5.89
CA MET A 342 23.95 13.01 6.09
C MET A 342 24.55 14.42 5.98
N ARG A 343 24.07 15.24 5.04
CA ARG A 343 24.49 16.63 4.89
C ARG A 343 24.07 17.49 6.08
N LEU A 344 22.84 17.34 6.58
CA LEU A 344 22.33 18.06 7.75
C LEU A 344 22.98 17.60 9.05
N GLN A 345 23.28 16.30 9.19
CA GLN A 345 24.06 15.78 10.30
C GLN A 345 25.47 16.37 10.29
N ASN A 346 26.13 16.42 9.13
CA ASN A 346 27.44 17.05 9.00
C ASN A 346 27.36 18.58 9.20
N ASP A 347 26.30 19.27 8.78
CA ASP A 347 26.08 20.69 9.11
C ASP A 347 25.97 20.90 10.63
N VAL A 348 25.35 19.96 11.36
CA VAL A 348 25.23 19.99 12.83
C VAL A 348 26.55 19.61 13.52
N GLU A 349 27.29 18.63 13.00
CA GLU A 349 28.59 18.20 13.55
C GLU A 349 29.68 19.25 13.26
N CYS A 350 29.76 19.81 12.06
CA CYS A 350 30.55 21.00 11.77
C CYS A 350 30.02 22.25 12.51
N GLY A 351 28.74 22.31 12.83
CA GLY A 351 28.19 23.28 13.78
C GLY A 351 28.81 23.13 15.16
N ASN A 352 28.84 21.91 15.70
CA ASN A 352 29.42 21.61 17.02
C ASN A 352 30.96 21.65 17.06
N LEU A 353 31.64 21.60 15.90
CA LEU A 353 33.10 21.68 15.76
C LEU A 353 33.60 23.06 15.29
N GLY A 354 32.71 23.90 14.75
CA GLY A 354 33.03 25.18 14.11
C GLY A 354 32.26 26.37 14.67
N HIS A 355 31.23 26.15 15.49
CA HIS A 355 30.78 27.16 16.45
C HIS A 355 31.82 27.22 17.56
N ASP A 356 32.46 28.38 17.70
CA ASP A 356 33.54 28.65 18.64
C ASP A 356 33.17 28.15 20.06
N ASP A 357 34.01 27.30 20.65
CA ASP A 357 33.88 26.86 22.06
C ASP A 357 33.94 28.07 23.02
N GLY A 358 34.39 29.23 22.54
CA GLY A 358 34.17 30.51 23.20
C GLY A 358 32.69 30.93 23.30
N HIS A 359 31.87 30.81 22.25
CA HIS A 359 30.59 31.56 22.17
C HIS A 359 29.42 30.89 22.92
N LEU A 360 29.10 29.62 22.66
CA LEU A 360 28.04 28.92 23.42
C LEU A 360 28.41 28.78 24.91
N ARG A 361 29.70 28.62 25.20
CA ARG A 361 30.25 28.59 26.55
C ARG A 361 30.16 29.97 27.21
N SER A 362 30.48 31.05 26.49
CA SER A 362 30.26 32.44 26.92
C SER A 362 28.79 32.74 27.16
N ASP A 363 27.88 32.26 26.33
CA ASP A 363 26.44 32.49 26.52
C ASP A 363 25.93 31.73 27.75
N VAL A 364 26.38 30.50 27.99
CA VAL A 364 26.10 29.74 29.23
C VAL A 364 26.72 30.42 30.47
N GLU A 365 27.97 30.87 30.41
CA GLU A 365 28.64 31.60 31.49
C GLU A 365 27.98 32.96 31.75
N THR A 366 27.52 33.66 30.71
CA THR A 366 26.78 34.94 30.80
C THR A 366 25.39 34.73 31.40
N ILE A 367 24.66 33.69 30.97
CA ILE A 367 23.38 33.30 31.59
C ILE A 367 23.57 32.92 33.06
N SER A 368 24.70 32.27 33.41
CA SER A 368 25.05 31.96 34.81
C SER A 368 25.35 33.22 35.62
N ALA A 369 26.16 34.14 35.08
CA ALA A 369 26.49 35.42 35.71
C ALA A 369 25.26 36.31 35.91
N LEU A 370 24.35 36.38 34.92
CA LEU A 370 23.09 37.10 35.03
C LEU A 370 22.17 36.51 36.10
N LYS A 371 22.10 35.17 36.23
CA LYS A 371 21.36 34.52 37.32
C LYS A 371 21.95 34.89 38.69
N ALA A 372 23.27 34.85 38.84
CA ALA A 372 23.93 35.25 40.08
C ALA A 372 23.69 36.74 40.42
N GLN A 373 23.73 37.63 39.42
CA GLN A 373 23.43 39.05 39.60
C GLN A 373 21.97 39.27 40.05
N ILE A 374 21.01 38.59 39.42
CA ILE A 374 19.59 38.66 39.82
C ILE A 374 19.40 38.16 41.26
N GLN A 375 20.10 37.10 41.67
CA GLN A 375 20.05 36.60 43.04
C GLN A 375 20.60 37.64 44.03
N ILE A 376 21.80 38.17 43.81
CA ILE A 376 22.41 39.18 44.71
C ILE A 376 21.51 40.41 44.85
N CYS A 377 20.99 40.96 43.74
CA CYS A 377 20.07 42.10 43.80
C CYS A 377 18.77 41.76 44.55
N THR A 378 18.28 40.52 44.49
CA THR A 378 17.09 40.08 45.24
C THR A 378 17.37 40.02 46.74
N GLU A 379 18.52 39.45 47.13
CA GLU A 379 18.98 39.39 48.52
C GLU A 379 19.21 40.80 49.11
N ASP A 380 19.82 41.71 48.33
CA ASP A 380 19.98 43.13 48.67
C ASP A 380 18.63 43.81 48.91
N PHE A 381 17.67 43.70 47.98
CA PHE A 381 16.33 44.28 48.13
C PHE A 381 15.57 43.71 49.34
N GLU A 382 15.73 42.42 49.65
CA GLU A 382 15.18 41.83 50.86
C GLU A 382 15.81 42.39 52.14
N SER A 383 17.14 42.59 52.15
CA SER A 383 17.84 43.17 53.31
C SER A 383 17.42 44.62 53.56
N GLU A 384 17.36 45.43 52.50
CA GLU A 384 16.94 46.83 52.54
C GLU A 384 15.48 46.97 52.99
N ARG A 385 14.61 46.04 52.57
CA ARG A 385 13.23 45.94 53.06
C ARG A 385 13.17 45.64 54.55
N LYS A 386 13.94 44.65 55.04
CA LYS A 386 13.99 44.26 56.46
C LYS A 386 14.54 45.40 57.32
N ASP A 387 15.52 46.17 56.84
CA ASP A 387 16.08 47.30 57.58
C ASP A 387 15.18 48.54 57.54
N ARG A 388 14.46 48.80 56.44
CA ARG A 388 13.38 49.79 56.41
C ARG A 388 12.28 49.47 57.42
N GLU A 389 11.90 48.20 57.55
CA GLU A 389 10.89 47.75 58.53
C GLU A 389 11.37 47.98 59.98
N LYS A 390 12.62 47.61 60.31
CA LYS A 390 13.23 47.93 61.62
C LYS A 390 13.25 49.43 61.90
N ALA A 391 13.60 50.26 60.91
CA ALA A 391 13.63 51.71 61.05
C ALA A 391 12.22 52.29 61.28
N GLN A 392 11.21 51.81 60.54
CA GLN A 392 9.81 52.20 60.74
C GLN A 392 9.29 51.80 62.12
N ASN A 393 9.62 50.59 62.59
CA ASN A 393 9.27 50.14 63.93
C ASN A 393 9.94 51.01 65.02
N ARG A 394 11.23 51.34 64.90
CA ARG A 394 11.89 52.23 65.88
C ARG A 394 11.38 53.67 65.83
N VAL A 395 10.92 54.17 64.66
CA VAL A 395 10.20 55.45 64.57
C VAL A 395 8.87 55.37 65.32
N ALA A 396 8.07 54.32 65.13
CA ALA A 396 6.81 54.14 65.84
C ALA A 396 6.99 54.01 67.37
N GLU A 397 8.04 53.32 67.82
CA GLU A 397 8.44 53.29 69.24
C GLU A 397 8.79 54.68 69.76
N LEU A 398 9.64 55.45 69.06
CA LEU A 398 10.02 56.80 69.44
C LEU A 398 8.83 57.78 69.45
N GLU A 399 7.90 57.64 68.50
CA GLU A 399 6.65 58.41 68.47
C GLU A 399 5.74 58.05 69.66
N ALA A 400 5.70 56.78 70.08
CA ALA A 400 5.00 56.34 71.28
C ALA A 400 5.67 56.87 72.57
N GLU A 401 7.00 56.76 72.69
CA GLU A 401 7.79 57.34 73.80
C GLU A 401 7.52 58.86 73.93
N VAL A 402 7.65 59.61 72.82
CA VAL A 402 7.36 61.06 72.78
C VAL A 402 5.89 61.36 73.13
N SER A 403 4.95 60.51 72.70
CA SER A 403 3.51 60.64 73.03
C SER A 403 3.17 60.22 74.47
N GLN A 404 4.07 59.53 75.16
CA GLN A 404 4.01 59.27 76.60
C GLN A 404 4.62 60.44 77.38
N TYR A 405 5.81 60.92 77.01
CA TYR A 405 6.43 62.11 77.62
C TYR A 405 5.55 63.36 77.53
N LYS A 406 4.88 63.59 76.38
CA LYS A 406 3.88 64.66 76.21
C LYS A 406 2.67 64.53 77.15
N ARG A 407 2.34 63.31 77.61
CA ARG A 407 1.26 63.04 78.58
C ARG A 407 1.72 63.09 80.05
N MET A 408 3.03 63.00 80.31
CA MET A 408 3.61 62.95 81.66
C MET A 408 4.06 64.32 82.19
N ARG A 409 4.02 65.39 81.38
CA ARG A 409 4.21 66.76 81.89
C ARG A 409 2.90 67.32 82.48
N PRO A 410 2.94 67.88 83.71
CA PRO A 410 1.92 68.82 84.17
C PRO A 410 1.91 70.12 83.34
N ASP A 411 0.78 70.85 83.39
CA ASP A 411 0.57 72.14 82.73
C ASP A 411 1.12 73.31 83.58
N ASP A 412 2.43 73.55 83.50
CA ASP A 412 3.04 74.81 83.97
C ASP A 412 2.70 75.93 82.99
N GLY A 413 1.66 76.71 83.31
CA GLY A 413 0.99 77.58 82.34
C GLY A 413 1.53 79.00 82.20
N ARG A 414 0.97 79.69 81.17
CA ARG A 414 0.33 81.03 81.25
C ARG A 414 1.09 82.15 82.02
N LEU A 415 1.39 83.34 81.49
CA LEU A 415 0.63 84.21 80.55
C LEU A 415 1.58 85.02 79.58
N PRO A 416 1.41 86.33 79.22
CA PRO A 416 1.28 86.69 77.80
C PRO A 416 2.12 87.88 77.28
N HIS A 417 2.06 88.16 75.96
CA HIS A 417 2.11 89.55 75.48
C HIS A 417 1.38 89.79 74.15
N GLN A 418 0.97 91.04 73.94
CA GLN A 418 0.22 91.55 72.77
C GLN A 418 1.09 91.53 71.48
N SER A 419 0.63 91.22 70.26
CA SER A 419 -0.63 91.46 69.52
C SER A 419 -0.76 92.83 68.84
N LEU A 420 -0.52 92.87 67.52
CA LEU A 420 -0.97 93.79 66.45
C LEU A 420 -0.45 93.13 65.14
N PHE A 421 -1.24 92.86 64.09
CA PHE A 421 -2.13 93.74 63.34
C PHE A 421 -3.41 93.06 62.82
N GLU A 422 -4.49 93.82 62.78
CA GLU A 422 -5.70 93.66 61.94
C GLU A 422 -6.39 95.03 61.85
N PRO A 423 -7.38 95.29 60.96
CA PRO A 423 -8.01 94.41 59.95
C PRO A 423 -7.73 94.98 58.52
N ARG A 424 -8.58 95.07 57.47
CA ARG A 424 -10.03 94.86 57.29
C ARG A 424 -10.46 94.66 55.82
N ASN A 425 -11.64 94.08 55.66
CA ASN A 425 -12.50 93.96 54.47
C ASN A 425 -13.08 95.32 53.96
N PRO A 426 -13.78 95.40 52.79
CA PRO A 426 -14.43 94.32 51.99
C PRO A 426 -14.02 94.36 50.48
N SER A 427 -14.66 93.71 49.48
CA SER A 427 -15.96 93.01 49.35
C SER A 427 -16.01 92.02 48.17
N SER A 428 -16.73 90.89 48.36
CA SER A 428 -17.67 90.16 47.46
C SER A 428 -17.52 90.18 45.92
N PRO A 429 -17.86 89.10 45.17
CA PRO A 429 -18.36 87.77 45.58
C PRO A 429 -17.28 86.69 45.24
N GLU A 430 -17.43 85.45 44.76
CA GLU A 430 -18.51 84.58 44.20
C GLU A 430 -18.34 83.10 44.62
N SER A 431 -19.19 82.20 44.12
CA SER A 431 -19.25 80.77 44.44
C SER A 431 -18.46 79.88 43.46
N TYR A 432 -17.83 78.81 43.96
CA TYR A 432 -17.95 77.46 43.38
C TYR A 432 -17.56 76.39 44.41
N GLY A 433 -18.16 75.21 44.33
CA GLY A 433 -17.81 74.08 45.19
C GLY A 433 -18.37 72.74 44.70
N GLY A 434 -17.98 71.65 45.36
CA GLY A 434 -18.62 70.34 45.27
C GLY A 434 -18.40 69.55 43.97
N PHE A 435 -17.51 68.55 44.01
CA PHE A 435 -17.65 67.38 43.15
C PHE A 435 -18.93 66.61 43.54
N ASN A 436 -19.85 66.33 42.60
CA ASN A 436 -20.05 64.96 42.10
C ASN A 436 -21.06 64.87 40.92
N LEU A 437 -21.21 63.66 40.37
CA LEU A 437 -22.32 63.14 39.53
C LEU A 437 -22.45 63.62 38.05
N GLN A 438 -21.98 62.75 37.16
CA GLN A 438 -22.83 61.96 36.22
C GLN A 438 -23.85 62.70 35.32
N GLY A 439 -23.63 62.67 33.98
CA GLY A 439 -24.76 62.66 33.03
C GLY A 439 -24.58 63.20 31.59
N GLN A 440 -24.26 62.30 30.65
CA GLN A 440 -24.74 62.30 29.23
C GLN A 440 -24.42 63.48 28.28
N TYR A 441 -24.79 63.28 27.00
CA TYR A 441 -24.71 64.22 25.85
C TYR A 441 -23.29 64.70 25.48
N ASN A 442 -22.63 64.21 24.42
CA ASN A 442 -23.07 63.51 23.20
C ASN A 442 -23.95 64.35 22.25
N ARG A 443 -23.35 65.35 21.58
CA ARG A 443 -23.75 65.78 20.23
C ARG A 443 -22.70 66.62 19.47
N GLU A 444 -22.64 66.38 18.16
CA GLU A 444 -22.35 67.32 17.06
C GLU A 444 -21.17 68.31 17.14
N SER A 445 -20.09 67.97 16.44
CA SER A 445 -19.45 68.87 15.46
C SER A 445 -18.75 68.07 14.36
N GLN A 446 -19.43 67.91 13.21
CA GLN A 446 -18.93 67.19 12.05
C GLN A 446 -18.23 68.14 11.06
N LEU A 447 -16.91 68.28 11.15
CA LEU A 447 -16.05 68.88 10.11
C LEU A 447 -14.66 68.22 10.17
N ALA A 448 -14.00 67.82 9.08
CA ALA A 448 -14.44 67.73 7.69
C ALA A 448 -13.67 66.59 6.97
N ALA A 449 -14.21 66.07 5.87
CA ALA A 449 -13.59 64.97 5.13
C ALA A 449 -12.61 65.46 4.04
N ARG A 450 -11.42 64.82 3.98
CA ARG A 450 -10.70 64.39 2.75
C ARG A 450 -9.33 63.81 3.14
N GLY A 451 -9.02 62.59 2.70
CA GLY A 451 -7.67 62.02 2.77
C GLY A 451 -6.98 62.04 1.40
N PRO A 452 -5.84 61.35 1.26
CA PRO A 452 -5.42 60.77 -0.02
C PRO A 452 -5.41 59.23 0.00
N MET A 453 -5.76 58.63 -1.13
CA MET A 453 -5.69 57.20 -1.41
C MET A 453 -4.27 56.76 -1.80
N ARG A 454 -3.82 55.60 -1.30
CA ARG A 454 -2.91 54.58 -1.91
C ARG A 454 -2.32 53.69 -0.80
N ARG A 455 -2.17 52.37 -0.95
CA ARG A 455 -2.69 51.45 -1.97
C ARG A 455 -2.81 50.06 -1.30
N ARG A 456 -3.85 49.30 -1.63
CA ARG A 456 -3.90 47.86 -1.32
C ARG A 456 -3.02 47.12 -2.33
N GLU A 457 -2.26 46.15 -1.86
CA GLU A 457 -1.94 44.95 -2.63
C GLU A 457 -2.41 43.77 -1.78
N GLU A 458 -3.39 43.04 -2.32
CA GLU A 458 -3.96 41.84 -1.71
C GLU A 458 -3.45 40.64 -2.48
N ASN A 459 -3.10 39.57 -1.77
CA ASN A 459 -3.16 38.22 -2.33
C ASN A 459 -3.41 37.22 -1.21
N VAL A 460 -4.69 37.08 -0.85
CA VAL A 460 -5.23 35.89 -0.21
C VAL A 460 -5.96 35.12 -1.31
N TYR A 461 -5.72 33.82 -1.41
CA TYR A 461 -6.64 32.91 -2.07
C TYR A 461 -7.01 31.78 -1.12
N ASP A 462 -8.30 31.45 -1.11
CA ASP A 462 -8.96 30.70 -0.04
C ASP A 462 -9.48 29.33 -0.52
N MET A 463 -10.13 28.61 0.37
CA MET A 463 -10.20 27.15 0.40
C MET A 463 -11.54 26.57 -0.11
N PHE A 464 -11.44 25.65 -1.09
CA PHE A 464 -12.40 24.55 -1.42
C PHE A 464 -13.83 24.83 -1.96
N ASN A 465 -14.26 23.91 -2.84
CA ASN A 465 -15.62 23.41 -3.12
C ASN A 465 -16.73 24.32 -3.72
N VAL A 466 -17.35 23.81 -4.80
CA VAL A 466 -18.77 23.40 -4.86
C VAL A 466 -18.98 22.45 -6.06
N VAL A 467 -20.13 21.75 -6.13
CA VAL A 467 -20.42 20.55 -6.94
C VAL A 467 -21.60 20.76 -7.92
N ASP A 468 -21.64 19.93 -8.97
CA ASP A 468 -22.73 19.63 -9.94
C ASP A 468 -23.20 20.68 -10.98
N ALA A 469 -23.13 20.26 -12.25
CA ALA A 469 -24.17 20.44 -13.28
C ALA A 469 -24.06 19.35 -14.36
N ILE A 470 -25.19 18.90 -14.93
CA ILE A 470 -25.28 17.77 -15.89
C ILE A 470 -25.92 18.24 -17.21
N GLN A 471 -25.35 17.85 -18.35
CA GLN A 471 -26.01 17.55 -19.65
C GLN A 471 -24.94 17.00 -20.62
N THR A 472 -24.98 15.71 -21.01
CA THR A 472 -25.70 15.15 -22.17
C THR A 472 -25.39 15.83 -23.52
N ASP A 473 -24.73 15.10 -24.41
CA ASP A 473 -25.40 14.63 -25.64
C ASP A 473 -24.63 13.47 -26.32
N SER A 474 -25.31 12.77 -27.23
CA SER A 474 -24.79 11.61 -27.95
C SER A 474 -25.34 11.55 -29.37
N ALA A 475 -24.47 11.56 -30.39
CA ALA A 475 -24.85 11.26 -31.77
C ALA A 475 -23.65 10.83 -32.64
N HIS A 476 -23.91 9.86 -33.53
CA HIS A 476 -22.97 9.37 -34.54
C HIS A 476 -22.67 10.39 -35.65
N THR A 477 -21.51 10.28 -36.29
CA THR A 477 -21.42 10.33 -37.76
C THR A 477 -20.44 9.27 -38.30
N SER A 478 -20.66 8.81 -39.53
CA SER A 478 -19.86 7.78 -40.22
C SER A 478 -19.67 8.15 -41.69
N LYS A 479 -18.42 8.03 -42.18
CA LYS A 479 -17.89 7.91 -43.57
C LYS A 479 -16.37 8.13 -43.50
N GLN A 480 -15.51 7.33 -44.15
CA GLN A 480 -15.13 7.37 -45.59
C GLN A 480 -14.64 8.77 -46.03
N ASP A 481 -13.49 8.94 -46.71
CA ASP A 481 -12.84 8.00 -47.65
C ASP A 481 -11.35 8.36 -48.02
N LYS A 482 -10.56 7.33 -48.41
CA LYS A 482 -9.39 7.31 -49.36
C LYS A 482 -7.99 7.93 -49.07
N THR A 483 -7.02 7.38 -49.85
CA THR A 483 -5.56 7.69 -50.04
C THR A 483 -4.61 7.25 -48.91
N ASN A 484 -3.40 6.69 -49.13
CA ASN A 484 -2.75 5.99 -50.27
C ASN A 484 -2.05 4.72 -49.70
N LYS A 485 -1.91 3.56 -50.35
CA LYS A 485 -1.30 3.19 -51.64
C LYS A 485 0.26 3.24 -51.68
N GLU A 486 0.90 2.22 -51.10
CA GLU A 486 2.21 1.65 -51.50
C GLU A 486 2.38 0.25 -50.84
N GLY A 487 3.12 -0.71 -51.39
CA GLY A 487 3.84 -0.65 -52.67
C GLY A 487 4.53 -1.92 -53.19
N THR A 488 4.71 -3.00 -52.41
CA THR A 488 5.59 -4.14 -52.78
C THR A 488 4.94 -5.51 -52.73
N ASN A 489 4.98 -6.23 -53.86
CA ASN A 489 4.77 -7.68 -53.94
C ASN A 489 6.13 -8.35 -54.22
N LEU A 490 6.38 -9.51 -53.63
CA LEU A 490 7.29 -10.49 -54.22
C LEU A 490 6.81 -11.90 -53.87
N ALA A 491 6.43 -12.67 -54.89
CA ALA A 491 5.93 -14.03 -54.75
C ALA A 491 6.79 -14.98 -55.56
N THR A 492 7.51 -15.89 -54.88
CA THR A 492 8.31 -16.94 -55.50
C THR A 492 7.55 -18.26 -55.50
N LYS A 493 6.98 -18.62 -56.65
CA LYS A 493 6.61 -20.01 -56.99
C LYS A 493 7.87 -20.83 -57.29
N LEU A 494 7.72 -22.16 -57.17
CA LEU A 494 8.62 -23.28 -57.54
C LEU A 494 9.05 -24.08 -56.30
N LYS A 495 9.02 -25.43 -56.29
CA LYS A 495 8.42 -26.39 -57.24
C LYS A 495 8.15 -27.68 -56.46
N VAL A 496 7.04 -28.39 -56.73
CA VAL A 496 6.80 -29.73 -56.18
C VAL A 496 7.35 -30.76 -57.16
N GLU A 497 8.24 -31.64 -56.69
CA GLU A 497 8.76 -32.74 -57.49
C GLU A 497 9.14 -33.93 -56.57
N LYS A 498 8.48 -35.07 -56.80
CA LYS A 498 8.69 -36.41 -56.22
C LYS A 498 7.82 -37.40 -57.03
N PRO A 499 8.11 -38.71 -57.05
CA PRO A 499 9.37 -39.38 -56.71
C PRO A 499 9.96 -40.13 -57.92
N ASP A 500 11.13 -40.74 -57.74
CA ASP A 500 11.44 -42.04 -58.34
C ASP A 500 12.02 -42.94 -57.24
N THR A 501 11.86 -44.26 -57.39
CA THR A 501 12.25 -45.27 -56.39
C THR A 501 13.32 -46.21 -56.93
N ASP A 502 14.32 -46.51 -56.10
CA ASP A 502 15.04 -47.79 -56.14
C ASP A 502 15.35 -48.24 -54.69
N PRO A 503 14.88 -49.42 -54.23
CA PRO A 503 14.96 -49.83 -52.82
C PRO A 503 15.99 -50.95 -52.56
N ASP A 504 17.22 -50.83 -53.05
CA ASP A 504 18.28 -51.85 -52.85
C ASP A 504 19.64 -51.22 -52.47
N ASN A 505 19.79 -50.80 -51.21
CA ASN A 505 21.04 -50.75 -50.42
C ASN A 505 20.81 -49.99 -49.09
N LEU A 506 20.80 -50.71 -47.95
CA LEU A 506 21.26 -50.27 -46.61
C LEU A 506 20.91 -51.32 -45.55
N LEU A 507 21.68 -52.41 -45.52
CA LEU A 507 22.04 -53.07 -44.26
C LEU A 507 23.35 -52.46 -43.74
N ASP A 508 23.74 -52.84 -42.52
CA ASP A 508 25.03 -52.55 -41.89
C ASP A 508 25.38 -51.07 -41.65
N THR A 509 24.65 -50.44 -40.74
CA THR A 509 25.33 -49.64 -39.70
C THR A 509 24.55 -49.70 -38.37
N VAL A 510 25.04 -50.47 -37.42
CA VAL A 510 24.58 -50.45 -36.02
C VAL A 510 25.53 -49.54 -35.23
N PRO A 511 25.05 -48.46 -34.57
CA PRO A 511 25.88 -47.68 -33.66
C PRO A 511 26.23 -48.51 -32.41
N ASP A 512 27.52 -48.60 -32.08
CA ASP A 512 28.00 -49.30 -30.87
C ASP A 512 27.67 -48.48 -29.62
N LEU A 513 26.90 -49.05 -28.69
CA LEU A 513 26.42 -48.39 -27.47
C LEU A 513 27.39 -48.63 -26.30
N ASN A 514 28.63 -48.15 -26.44
CA ASN A 514 29.70 -48.36 -25.45
C ASN A 514 30.52 -47.10 -25.10
N ASP A 515 29.97 -45.90 -25.26
CA ASP A 515 30.63 -44.66 -24.79
C ASP A 515 29.71 -43.80 -23.90
N PHE A 516 29.65 -44.17 -22.63
CA PHE A 516 28.97 -43.46 -21.55
C PHE A 516 29.94 -43.22 -20.37
N ASN A 517 31.07 -42.56 -20.64
CA ASN A 517 32.01 -42.08 -19.61
C ASN A 517 32.71 -40.77 -19.98
N SER A 518 31.93 -39.79 -20.47
CA SER A 518 32.34 -38.38 -20.57
C SER A 518 31.30 -37.52 -19.85
N VAL A 519 31.49 -37.36 -18.54
CA VAL A 519 30.74 -36.39 -17.73
C VAL A 519 31.50 -35.07 -17.81
N ASP A 520 30.87 -34.02 -18.33
CA ASP A 520 31.50 -32.70 -18.44
C ASP A 520 31.84 -32.15 -17.05
N SER A 521 33.07 -31.66 -16.88
CA SER A 521 33.60 -31.11 -15.61
C SER A 521 32.73 -29.99 -15.02
N ASP A 522 31.98 -29.27 -15.86
CA ASP A 522 31.07 -28.21 -15.44
C ASP A 522 29.81 -28.76 -14.74
N THR A 523 29.41 -30.00 -15.03
CA THR A 523 28.25 -30.65 -14.39
C THR A 523 28.56 -31.17 -12.99
N GLU A 524 29.79 -31.64 -12.74
CA GLU A 524 30.26 -32.05 -11.41
C GLU A 524 30.38 -30.83 -10.49
N LEU A 525 30.96 -29.72 -10.98
CA LEU A 525 31.02 -28.45 -10.25
C LEU A 525 29.62 -27.86 -9.99
N ALA A 526 28.69 -27.96 -10.95
CA ALA A 526 27.30 -27.55 -10.75
C ALA A 526 26.57 -28.40 -9.69
N LEU A 527 26.85 -29.70 -9.62
CA LEU A 527 26.33 -30.61 -8.59
C LEU A 527 26.91 -30.28 -7.21
N GLU A 528 28.21 -30.01 -7.09
CA GLU A 528 28.81 -29.65 -5.80
C GLU A 528 28.26 -28.30 -5.28
N ILE A 529 28.11 -27.31 -6.15
CA ILE A 529 27.48 -26.01 -5.83
C ILE A 529 26.00 -26.18 -5.46
N ALA A 530 25.29 -27.13 -6.08
CA ALA A 530 23.91 -27.45 -5.72
C ALA A 530 23.82 -28.15 -4.36
N MET A 531 24.71 -29.09 -4.05
CA MET A 531 24.73 -29.80 -2.77
C MET A 531 25.03 -28.89 -1.59
N ARG A 532 26.06 -28.03 -1.69
CA ARG A 532 26.36 -27.04 -0.63
C ARG A 532 25.17 -26.09 -0.37
N LYS A 533 24.46 -25.67 -1.44
CA LYS A 533 23.23 -24.86 -1.30
C LYS A 533 22.05 -25.62 -0.67
N VAL A 534 22.01 -26.96 -0.76
CA VAL A 534 21.01 -27.77 -0.05
C VAL A 534 21.38 -27.91 1.43
N GLU A 535 22.66 -27.94 1.77
CA GLU A 535 23.12 -27.92 3.16
C GLU A 535 22.80 -26.58 3.84
N ASP A 536 23.11 -25.44 3.20
CA ASP A 536 22.79 -24.09 3.70
C ASP A 536 21.28 -23.87 3.96
N ILE A 537 20.39 -24.49 3.16
CA ILE A 537 18.93 -24.38 3.30
C ILE A 537 18.39 -25.10 4.56
N ASN A 538 19.16 -26.03 5.14
CA ASN A 538 18.74 -26.82 6.30
C ASN A 538 19.19 -26.23 7.65
N LEU A 539 19.72 -25.00 7.67
CA LEU A 539 20.22 -24.34 8.88
C LEU A 539 19.45 -23.05 9.20
N THR A 540 18.79 -23.01 10.36
CA THR A 540 18.21 -21.76 10.89
C THR A 540 19.25 -21.02 11.72
N HIS A 541 19.26 -19.68 11.71
CA HIS A 541 20.34 -18.88 12.29
C HIS A 541 19.80 -17.85 13.30
N CYS A 542 20.50 -17.66 14.42
CA CYS A 542 20.16 -16.64 15.43
C CYS A 542 20.62 -15.24 14.98
N PRO A 543 19.72 -14.27 14.75
CA PRO A 543 20.06 -12.99 14.12
C PRO A 543 20.90 -12.02 14.97
N ARG A 544 21.23 -12.37 16.23
CA ARG A 544 22.05 -11.54 17.14
C ARG A 544 23.47 -12.09 17.36
N CYS A 545 23.71 -13.37 17.07
CA CYS A 545 25.00 -14.04 17.32
C CYS A 545 25.46 -14.99 16.20
N ASP A 546 24.66 -15.12 15.13
CA ASP A 546 24.90 -15.94 13.93
C ASP A 546 25.07 -17.46 14.19
N HIS A 547 24.58 -17.95 15.33
CA HIS A 547 24.63 -19.37 15.67
C HIS A 547 23.59 -20.18 14.86
N SER A 548 24.05 -21.23 14.20
CA SER A 548 23.26 -22.12 13.32
C SER A 548 22.63 -23.30 14.07
N PHE A 549 21.42 -23.71 13.69
CA PHE A 549 20.70 -24.87 14.22
C PHE A 549 20.18 -25.76 13.09
N GLU A 550 20.38 -27.07 13.23
CA GLU A 550 19.85 -28.08 12.31
C GLU A 550 18.32 -28.18 12.35
N LEU A 551 17.70 -28.28 11.17
CA LEU A 551 16.25 -28.32 11.00
C LEU A 551 15.63 -29.57 11.66
N GLY A 552 15.04 -29.37 12.85
CA GLY A 552 14.48 -30.41 13.71
C GLY A 552 14.65 -30.13 15.20
N HIS A 553 15.61 -29.29 15.59
CA HIS A 553 15.88 -28.90 16.99
C HIS A 553 15.16 -27.60 17.41
N ASP A 554 13.86 -27.48 17.08
CA ASP A 554 12.99 -26.32 17.36
C ASP A 554 13.00 -25.88 18.83
N GLN A 555 13.12 -26.84 19.76
CA GLN A 555 13.16 -26.61 21.21
C GLN A 555 14.43 -25.86 21.62
N GLU A 556 15.60 -26.32 21.16
CA GLU A 556 16.90 -25.73 21.47
C GLU A 556 17.07 -24.38 20.76
N THR A 557 16.57 -24.26 19.54
CA THR A 557 16.51 -23.00 18.78
C THR A 557 15.70 -21.95 19.54
N ARG A 558 14.52 -22.31 20.08
CA ARG A 558 13.73 -21.41 20.95
C ARG A 558 14.47 -21.04 22.24
N GLU A 559 14.98 -22.04 22.96
CA GLU A 559 15.67 -21.82 24.23
C GLU A 559 16.96 -20.99 24.08
N HIS A 560 17.60 -21.03 22.93
CA HIS A 560 18.69 -20.12 22.60
C HIS A 560 18.17 -18.71 22.26
N LEU A 561 17.14 -18.60 21.41
CA LEU A 561 16.58 -17.30 21.02
C LEU A 561 16.06 -16.51 22.22
N GLU A 562 15.37 -17.15 23.18
CA GLU A 562 14.95 -16.50 24.43
C GLU A 562 16.17 -15.98 25.22
N LYS A 563 17.20 -16.81 25.43
CA LYS A 563 18.42 -16.44 26.18
C LYS A 563 19.36 -15.48 25.44
N CYS A 564 19.17 -15.29 24.13
CA CYS A 564 20.06 -14.54 23.25
C CYS A 564 19.41 -13.29 22.65
N CYS A 565 18.08 -13.14 22.65
CA CYS A 565 17.39 -11.97 22.08
C CYS A 565 16.74 -11.03 23.12
N ASP A 566 16.63 -11.44 24.40
CA ASP A 566 16.47 -10.52 25.54
C ASP A 566 17.76 -9.71 25.79
#